data_AF-A0A3D2V250-F1
#
_entry.id   AF-A0A3D2V250-F1
#
_cell.length_a   1.000
_cell.length_b   1.000
_cell.length_c   1.000
_cell.angle_alpha   90.00
_cell.angle_beta   90.00
_cell.angle_gamma   90.00
#
_symmetry.space_group_name_H-M   'P 1'
#
loop_
_entity.id
_entity.type
_entity.pdbx_description
1 polymer ?
#
loop_
_entity_poly.entity_id
_entity_poly.type
_entity_poly.pdbx_seq_one_letter_code
_entity_poly.pdbx_strand_id
1 'polypeptide(L)' 'ISALFTLPVCAQQRRDQFAKNLPAVGAPLPNVEIFDDRGQVLPTEELKGNYTVLVFGCMT' A
#
# COMPACT_ATOMS: atom_id res chain seq x y z
N ILE A 1 -27.36 19.59 -17.47
CA ILE A 1 -26.11 19.66 -16.67
C ILE A 1 -26.57 19.39 -15.24
N SER A 2 -26.61 18.18 -14.70
CA SER A 2 -25.51 17.25 -14.50
C SER A 2 -26.10 15.87 -14.20
N ALA A 3 -25.82 14.89 -15.04
CA ALA A 3 -25.91 13.49 -14.65
C ALA A 3 -24.49 13.02 -14.30
N LEU A 4 -24.41 12.07 -13.37
CA LEU A 4 -23.25 11.21 -13.09
C LEU A 4 -22.13 11.88 -12.28
N PHE A 5 -22.01 11.52 -11.01
CA PHE A 5 -20.72 11.11 -10.42
C PHE A 5 -20.94 10.42 -9.05
N THR A 6 -21.83 9.42 -9.00
CA THR A 6 -21.84 8.48 -7.88
C THR A 6 -20.74 7.46 -8.12
N LEU A 7 -19.48 7.85 -7.92
CA LEU A 7 -18.41 6.88 -7.73
C LEU A 7 -18.72 6.06 -6.47
N PRO A 8 -18.36 4.77 -6.43
CA PRO A 8 -18.70 3.92 -5.30
C PRO A 8 -17.98 4.46 -4.06
N VAL A 9 -18.75 4.93 -3.09
CA VAL A 9 -18.26 5.43 -1.78
C VAL A 9 -17.26 4.46 -1.15
N CYS A 10 -17.42 3.15 -1.42
CA CYS A 10 -16.54 2.07 -0.96
C CYS A 10 -15.08 2.18 -1.48
N ALA A 11 -14.85 2.65 -2.71
CA ALA A 11 -13.49 2.74 -3.27
C ALA A 11 -12.75 4.00 -2.81
N GLN A 12 -13.50 5.06 -2.46
CA GLN A 12 -12.92 6.28 -1.89
C GLN A 12 -12.55 6.06 -0.42
N GLN A 13 -13.43 5.43 0.36
CA GLN A 13 -13.22 5.21 1.79
C GLN A 13 -11.99 4.33 2.10
N ARG A 14 -11.70 3.31 1.29
CA ARG A 14 -10.47 2.50 1.44
C ARG A 14 -9.20 3.28 1.13
N ARG A 15 -9.23 4.19 0.16
CA ARG A 15 -8.07 5.06 -0.15
C ARG A 15 -7.80 6.04 0.98
N ASP A 16 -8.83 6.66 1.53
CA ASP A 16 -8.68 7.62 2.61
C ASP A 16 -8.20 6.96 3.92
N GLN A 17 -8.64 5.73 4.19
CA GLN A 17 -8.11 4.93 5.31
C GLN A 17 -6.67 4.50 5.08
N PHE A 18 -6.31 4.10 3.85
CA PHE A 18 -4.94 3.75 3.51
C PHE A 18 -4.00 4.96 3.68
N ALA A 19 -4.39 6.13 3.20
CA ALA A 19 -3.60 7.36 3.31
C ALA A 19 -3.32 7.76 4.77
N LYS A 20 -4.26 7.51 5.70
CA LYS A 20 -4.08 7.78 7.13
C LYS A 20 -3.07 6.88 7.81
N ASN A 21 -2.85 5.69 7.27
CA ASN A 21 -1.95 4.68 7.84
C ASN A 21 -0.60 4.63 7.12
N LEU A 22 -0.36 5.55 6.18
CA LEU A 22 0.94 5.65 5.51
C LEU A 22 1.99 6.15 6.50
N PRO A 23 3.19 5.54 6.51
CA PRO A 23 4.29 6.05 7.29
C PRO A 23 4.65 7.47 6.82
N ALA A 24 4.94 8.35 7.77
CA ALA A 24 5.42 9.69 7.47
C ALA A 24 6.81 9.63 6.82
N VAL A 25 7.17 10.67 6.07
CA VAL A 25 8.52 10.80 5.50
C VAL A 25 9.56 10.80 6.64
N GLY A 26 10.55 9.91 6.55
CA GLY A 26 11.58 9.74 7.58
C GLY A 26 11.18 8.82 8.75
N ALA A 27 9.93 8.35 8.81
CA ALA A 27 9.54 7.32 9.75
C ALA A 27 10.19 5.97 9.37
N PRO A 28 10.51 5.10 10.34
CA PRO A 28 11.00 3.77 10.05
C PRO A 28 9.95 2.99 9.25
N LEU A 29 10.42 2.19 8.29
CA LEU A 29 9.57 1.30 7.51
C LEU A 29 8.88 0.31 8.47
N PRO A 30 7.54 0.12 8.38
CA PRO A 30 6.84 -0.83 9.23
C PRO A 30 7.34 -2.26 8.98
N ASN A 31 7.32 -3.10 10.02
CA ASN A 31 7.62 -4.51 9.86
C ASN A 31 6.44 -5.17 9.15
N VAL A 32 6.59 -5.43 7.85
CA VAL A 32 5.58 -6.08 7.02
C VAL A 32 6.14 -7.39 6.49
N GLU A 33 5.31 -8.43 6.47
CA GLU A 33 5.64 -9.69 5.81
C GLU A 33 5.24 -9.57 4.34
N ILE A 34 6.23 -9.65 3.46
CA ILE A 34 6.02 -9.62 2.01
C ILE A 34 6.18 -11.05 1.51
N PHE A 35 5.38 -11.44 0.53
CA PHE A 35 5.50 -12.76 -0.10
C PHE A 35 5.95 -12.61 -1.54
N ASP A 36 6.83 -13.51 -1.99
CA ASP A 36 7.22 -13.60 -3.40
C ASP A 36 6.13 -14.31 -4.24
N ASP A 37 6.38 -14.45 -5.54
CA ASP A 37 5.50 -15.13 -6.49
C ASP A 37 5.30 -16.63 -6.20
N ARG A 38 6.16 -17.20 -5.36
CA ARG A 38 6.12 -18.60 -4.91
C ARG A 38 5.50 -18.74 -3.52
N GLY A 39 5.07 -17.65 -2.90
CA GLY A 39 4.51 -17.62 -1.55
C GLY A 39 5.55 -17.73 -0.43
N GLN A 40 6.83 -17.51 -0.72
CA GLN A 40 7.88 -17.46 0.30
C GLN A 40 7.93 -16.09 0.95
N VAL A 41 8.19 -16.08 2.26
CA VAL A 41 8.36 -14.84 3.02
C VAL A 41 9.65 -14.16 2.57
N LEU A 42 9.52 -12.92 2.12
CA LEU A 42 10.61 -12.00 1.86
C LEU A 42 10.72 -11.04 3.05
N PRO A 43 11.76 -11.14 3.88
CA PRO A 43 11.89 -10.31 5.06
C PRO A 43 12.22 -8.88 4.65
N THR A 44 11.48 -7.92 5.22
CA THR A 44 11.67 -6.49 4.95
C THR A 44 13.04 -5.98 5.41
N GLU A 45 13.74 -6.73 6.26
CA GLU A 45 15.14 -6.53 6.64
C GLU A 45 16.09 -6.47 5.43
N GLU A 46 15.85 -7.30 4.40
CA GLU A 46 16.69 -7.34 3.20
C GLU A 46 16.55 -6.05 2.36
N LEU A 47 15.46 -5.30 2.56
CA LEU A 47 15.20 -4.03 1.90
C LEU A 47 15.90 -2.86 2.63
N LYS A 48 16.35 -3.06 3.87
CA LYS A 48 17.03 -2.02 4.66
C LYS A 48 18.40 -1.73 4.05
N GLY A 49 18.71 -0.44 3.85
CA GLY A 49 19.96 0.01 3.22
C GLY A 49 19.89 0.13 1.70
N ASN A 50 18.81 -0.36 1.08
CA ASN A 50 18.55 -0.20 -0.35
C ASN A 50 17.45 0.83 -0.60
N TYR A 51 17.55 1.58 -1.70
CA TYR A 51 16.45 2.45 -2.15
C TYR A 51 15.32 1.57 -2.70
N THR A 52 14.24 1.46 -1.94
CA THR A 52 13.14 0.53 -2.22
C THR A 52 11.83 1.28 -2.41
N VAL A 53 11.09 0.95 -3.46
CA VAL A 53 9.75 1.51 -3.75
C VAL A 53 8.72 0.42 -3.54
N LEU A 54 7.81 0.61 -2.58
CA LEU A 54 6.69 -0.30 -2.33
C LEU A 54 5.45 0.19 -3.07
N VAL A 55 4.93 -0.63 -3.97
CA VAL A 55 3.72 -0.32 -4.74
C VAL A 55 2.60 -1.26 -4.29
N PHE A 56 1.55 -0.69 -3.70
CA PHE A 56 0.37 -1.43 -3.29
C PHE A 56 -0.68 -1.39 -4.39
N GLY A 57 -0.92 -2.53 -5.03
CA GLY A 57 -1.97 -2.74 -6.02
C GLY A 57 -3.02 -3.72 -5.50
N CYS A 58 -4.22 -3.68 -6.08
CA CYS A 58 -5.18 -4.76 -5.91
C CYS A 58 -4.90 -5.80 -7.00
N MET A 59 -4.51 -7.03 -6.63
CA MET A 59 -4.61 -8.16 -7.55
C MET A 59 -6.11 -8.48 -7.70
N THR A 60 -6.61 -8.45 -8.93
CA THR A 60 -7.98 -8.84 -9.29
C THR A 60 -8.08 -10.33 -9.51
#